data_AF-A0A1X7PDX7-F1
#
_entry.id   AF-A0A1X7PDX7-F1
#
_cell.length_a   1.000
_cell.length_b   1.000
_cell.length_c   1.000
_cell.angle_alpha   90.00
_cell.angle_beta   90.00
_cell.angle_gamma   90.00
#
_symmetry.space_group_name_H-M   'P 1'
#
loop_
_entity.id
_entity.type
_entity.pdbx_description
1 polymer ?
#
loop_
_entity_poly.entity_id
_entity_poly.type
_entity_poly.pdbx_seq_one_letter_code
_entity_poly.pdbx_strand_id
1 'polypeptide(L)' 'MPPEDPNDSAQVLRELIAAFADPGSAEPHLVAQVLADARALLGADAIESPERPRMPTLLFPRSAVAGEPDEPPVPPAAL' A
#
# COMPACT_ATOMS: atom_id res chain seq x y z
N MET A 1 -10.18 22.80 -17.41
CA MET A 1 -8.76 22.46 -17.17
C MET A 1 -8.51 21.11 -17.82
N PRO A 2 -7.46 20.95 -18.62
CA PRO A 2 -7.08 19.63 -19.10
C PRO A 2 -6.66 18.75 -17.91
N PRO A 3 -6.81 17.42 -17.99
CA PRO A 3 -6.27 16.52 -16.98
C PRO A 3 -4.74 16.57 -17.07
N GLU A 4 -4.08 16.98 -15.99
CA GLU A 4 -2.63 16.93 -15.89
C GLU A 4 -2.25 15.44 -15.87
N ASP A 5 -1.51 14.97 -16.86
CA ASP A 5 -1.06 13.59 -16.92
C ASP A 5 -0.14 13.35 -15.73
N PRO A 6 -0.43 12.42 -14.81
CA PRO A 6 0.38 12.20 -13.60
C PRO A 6 1.84 11.83 -13.93
N ASN A 7 2.07 11.32 -15.14
CA ASN A 7 3.40 11.02 -15.65
C ASN A 7 4.23 12.28 -15.93
N ASP A 8 3.59 13.40 -16.29
CA ASP A 8 4.26 14.69 -16.49
C ASP A 8 4.74 15.26 -15.14
N SER A 9 3.91 15.16 -14.09
CA SER A 9 4.28 15.63 -12.74
C SER A 9 5.53 14.94 -12.20
N ALA A 10 5.63 13.61 -12.36
CA ALA A 10 6.81 12.85 -11.94
C ALA A 10 8.07 13.18 -12.76
N GLN A 11 7.90 13.57 -14.03
CA GLN A 11 9.01 14.02 -14.87
C GLN A 11 9.49 15.41 -14.45
N VAL A 12 8.56 16.33 -14.19
CA VAL A 12 8.87 17.69 -13.69
C VAL A 12 9.61 17.64 -12.34
N LEU A 13 9.17 16.77 -11.40
CA LEU A 13 9.86 16.59 -10.12
C LEU A 13 11.29 16.07 -10.29
N ARG A 14 11.52 15.15 -11.24
CA ARG A 14 12.87 14.64 -11.55
C ARG A 14 13.77 15.73 -12.14
N GLU A 15 13.23 16.57 -13.04
CA GLU A 15 13.95 17.71 -13.60
C GLU A 15 14.28 18.77 -12.55
N LEU A 16 13.35 19.03 -11.63
CA LEU A 16 13.58 19.93 -10.49
C LEU A 16 14.72 19.42 -9.59
N ILE A 17 14.72 18.13 -9.25
CA ILE A 17 15.80 17.53 -8.47
C ILE A 17 17.16 17.65 -9.19
N ALA A 18 17.18 17.46 -10.51
CA ALA A 18 18.39 17.59 -11.30
C ALA A 18 18.91 19.05 -11.33
N ALA A 19 18.00 20.03 -11.46
CA ALA A 19 18.35 21.45 -11.46
C ALA A 19 18.96 21.93 -10.14
N PHE A 20 18.55 21.35 -9.02
CA PHE A 20 19.07 21.67 -7.68
C PHE A 20 20.24 20.79 -7.24
N ALA A 21 20.73 19.87 -8.08
CA ALA A 21 21.91 19.05 -7.80
C ALA A 21 23.23 19.85 -7.86
N ASP A 22 23.26 20.89 -8.68
CA ASP A 22 24.30 21.93 -8.67
C ASP A 22 23.62 23.30 -8.37
N PRO A 23 23.42 23.62 -7.08
CA PRO A 23 22.61 24.76 -6.67
C PRO A 23 23.23 26.13 -6.98
N GLY A 24 24.47 26.17 -7.49
CA GLY A 24 25.19 27.41 -7.76
C GLY A 24 25.28 28.30 -6.51
N SER A 25 24.66 29.48 -6.58
CA SER A 25 24.64 30.47 -5.50
C SER A 25 23.39 30.43 -4.61
N ALA A 26 22.55 29.38 -4.72
CA ALA A 26 21.35 29.27 -3.90
C ALA A 26 21.67 28.98 -2.42
N GLU A 27 20.86 29.53 -1.52
CA GLU A 27 21.00 29.31 -0.08
C GLU A 27 20.90 27.82 0.26
N PRO A 28 21.93 27.22 0.90
CA PRO A 28 22.02 25.76 1.09
C PRO A 28 20.81 25.16 1.83
N HIS A 29 20.25 25.91 2.78
CA HIS A 29 19.09 25.45 3.54
C HIS A 29 17.83 25.33 2.68
N LEU A 30 17.59 26.30 1.78
CA LEU A 30 16.45 26.27 0.87
C LEU A 30 16.60 25.15 -0.17
N VAL A 31 17.81 24.95 -0.69
CA VAL A 31 18.12 23.84 -1.60
C VAL A 31 17.81 22.50 -0.94
N ALA A 32 18.24 22.31 0.31
CA ALA A 32 17.98 21.08 1.05
C ALA A 32 16.48 20.85 1.27
N GLN A 33 15.72 21.90 1.59
CA GLN A 33 14.27 21.80 1.78
C GLN A 33 13.54 21.45 0.47
N VAL A 34 13.84 22.16 -0.62
CA VAL A 34 13.23 21.90 -1.93
C VAL A 34 13.52 20.47 -2.42
N LEU A 35 14.75 19.99 -2.24
CA LEU A 35 15.13 18.63 -2.60
C LEU A 35 14.46 17.56 -1.72
N ALA A 36 14.23 17.85 -0.43
CA ALA A 36 13.52 16.94 0.47
C ALA A 36 12.04 16.82 0.05
N ASP A 37 11.38 17.95 -0.18
CA ASP A 37 9.97 18.01 -0.57
C ASP A 37 9.74 17.35 -1.94
N ALA A 38 10.58 17.65 -2.93
CA ALA A 38 10.47 17.06 -4.27
C ALA A 38 10.62 15.52 -4.27
N ARG A 39 11.53 14.99 -3.43
CA ARG A 39 11.69 13.53 -3.27
C ARG A 39 10.53 12.90 -2.53
N ALA A 40 9.98 13.57 -1.52
CA ALA A 40 8.82 13.09 -0.79
C ALA A 40 7.60 12.97 -1.72
N LEU A 41 7.36 13.97 -2.56
CA LEU A 41 6.28 13.94 -3.55
C LEU A 41 6.48 12.85 -4.60
N LEU A 42 7.70 12.69 -5.12
CA LEU A 42 8.01 11.64 -6.09
C LEU A 42 7.85 10.22 -5.49
N GLY A 43 8.18 10.06 -4.20
CA GLY A 43 8.00 8.80 -3.47
C GLY A 43 6.55 8.52 -3.07
N ALA A 44 5.75 9.55 -2.82
CA ALA A 44 4.33 9.42 -2.50
C ALA A 44 3.53 8.87 -3.70
N ASP A 45 3.82 9.34 -4.92
CA ASP A 45 3.22 8.80 -6.16
C ASP A 45 3.50 7.29 -6.34
N ALA A 46 4.65 6.81 -5.88
CA ALA A 46 4.97 5.38 -5.92
C ALA A 46 4.16 4.54 -4.91
N ILE A 47 3.78 5.15 -3.77
CA ILE A 47 2.94 4.51 -2.74
C ILE A 47 1.45 4.59 -3.13
N GLU A 48 1.06 5.63 -3.87
CA GLU A 48 -0.31 5.80 -4.37
C GLU A 48 -0.69 4.86 -5.51
N SER A 49 0.25 4.10 -6.09
CA SER A 49 -0.10 2.89 -6.84
C SER A 49 -0.67 1.87 -5.83
N PRO A 50 -1.99 1.66 -5.75
CA PRO A 50 -2.52 0.73 -4.80
C PRO A 50 -2.16 -0.66 -5.31
N GLU A 51 -1.06 -1.22 -4.79
CA GLU A 51 -0.89 -2.66 -4.77
C GLU A 51 -2.18 -3.22 -4.20
N ARG A 52 -3.02 -3.80 -5.07
CA ARG A 52 -4.32 -4.34 -4.68
C ARG A 52 -4.10 -5.16 -3.42
N PRO A 53 -4.82 -4.88 -2.32
CA PRO A 53 -4.67 -5.65 -1.10
C PRO A 53 -4.92 -7.12 -1.45
N ARG A 54 -3.85 -7.92 -1.49
CA ARG A 54 -3.97 -9.36 -1.68
C ARG A 54 -4.65 -9.85 -0.42
N MET A 55 -5.91 -10.26 -0.56
CA MET A 55 -6.64 -10.89 0.52
C MET A 55 -5.75 -11.99 1.12
N PRO A 56 -5.47 -11.95 2.43
CA PRO A 56 -4.80 -13.06 3.08
C PRO A 56 -5.71 -14.27 2.89
N THR A 57 -5.26 -15.24 2.08
CA THR A 57 -5.99 -16.49 1.91
C THR A 57 -5.97 -17.15 3.27
N LEU A 58 -7.13 -17.21 3.94
CA LEU A 58 -7.28 -17.88 5.22
C LEU A 58 -6.84 -19.34 5.04
N LEU A 59 -5.62 -19.66 5.47
CA LEU A 59 -5.16 -21.03 5.61
C LEU A 59 -5.97 -21.64 6.76
N PHE A 60 -7.11 -22.25 6.43
CA PHE A 60 -7.83 -23.10 7.37
C PHE A 60 -6.85 -24.17 7.89
N PRO A 61 -6.56 -24.25 9.20
CA PRO A 61 -5.77 -25.34 9.74
C PRO A 61 -6.57 -26.63 9.57
N ARG A 62 -6.05 -27.57 8.76
CA ARG A 62 -6.64 -28.89 8.50
C ARG A 62 -6.47 -29.87 9.66
N SER A 63 -6.68 -29.44 10.90
CA SER A 63 -6.52 -30.35 12.05
C SER A 63 -7.27 -29.87 13.29
N ALA A 64 -8.52 -30.29 13.41
CA ALA A 64 -9.08 -30.82 14.66
C ALA A 64 -10.38 -31.54 14.31
N VAL A 65 -10.35 -32.88 14.38
CA VAL A 65 -11.55 -33.70 14.46
C VAL A 65 -12.30 -33.25 15.71
N ALA A 66 -13.42 -32.54 15.53
CA ALA A 66 -14.38 -32.37 16.60
C ALA A 66 -15.08 -33.72 16.76
N GLY A 67 -14.86 -34.37 17.90
CA GLY A 67 -15.49 -35.62 18.26
C GLY A 67 -17.01 -35.55 18.10
N GLU A 68 -17.55 -36.67 17.64
CA GLU A 68 -18.97 -36.99 17.52
C GLU A 68 -19.77 -36.55 18.76
N PRO A 69 -20.78 -35.66 18.64
CA PRO A 69 -21.74 -35.47 19.70
C PRO A 69 -22.79 -36.59 19.65
N ASP A 70 -22.81 -37.36 20.73
CA ASP A 70 -23.70 -38.45 21.12
C ASP A 70 -25.14 -38.34 20.54
N GLU A 71 -25.62 -39.41 19.90
CA GLU A 71 -26.98 -39.50 19.37
C GLU A 71 -27.98 -39.50 20.54
N PRO A 72 -29.03 -38.65 20.54
CA PRO A 72 -29.97 -38.59 21.65
C PRO A 72 -30.75 -39.92 21.77
N PRO A 73 -30.98 -40.44 22.99
CA PRO A 73 -31.62 -41.74 23.17
C PRO A 73 -33.07 -41.72 22.67
N VAL A 74 -33.41 -42.70 21.84
CA VAL A 74 -34.76 -42.87 21.26
C VAL A 74 -35.76 -43.22 22.39
N PRO A 75 -36.93 -42.58 22.48
CA PRO A 75 -37.97 -43.00 23.42
C PRO A 75 -38.49 -44.39 23.03
N PRO A 76 -38.85 -45.25 24.01
CA PRO A 76 -39.37 -46.57 23.70
C PRO A 76 -40.66 -46.45 22.89
N ALA A 77 -40.72 -47.17 21.77
CA ALA A 77 -41.95 -47.34 21.02
C ALA A 77 -42.99 -48.02 21.93
N ALA A 78 -44.17 -47.43 22.03
CA ALA A 78 -45.28 -48.05 22.74
C ALA A 78 -45.72 -49.32 22.00
N LEU A 79 -45.67 -50.45 22.70
CA LEU A 79 -46.39 -51.69 22.40
C LEU A 79 -47.00 -52.23 23.69
#